data_AF-A0AAW1DQ38-F1
#
_entry.id   AF-A0AAW1DQ38-F1
#
_cell.length_a   1.000
_cell.length_b   1.000
_cell.length_c   1.000
_cell.angle_alpha   90.00
_cell.angle_beta   90.00
_cell.angle_gamma   90.00
#
_symmetry.space_group_name_H-M   'P 1'
#
loop_
_entity.id
_entity.type
_entity.pdbx_description
1 polymer ?
#
loop_
_entity_poly.entity_id
_entity_poly.type
_entity_poly.pdbx_seq_one_letter_code
_entity_poly.pdbx_strand_id
1 'polypeptide(L)'
;MLHYIIHNKASILALIVISHLTFEVTPASPAHIHSHQLNKERIEDGAYIARDHDHLVDGEHHSEFDHEAILGSVKDAEEFDHLSPEEAKRRLRILLGKMDLNKDQHIDRNELRAWILRSFKMLTEEESADRFEDADENDDGKVTWEEYKLDAYGANDEDIHSSEENNLIKNDKVMFEFADKNKDGSLDKVEFVPFSHPEEHPEMLPLILKNTLEDKDINGDGEIDFQEFIGEKARDQDKEWLISEKSKFDHEFDKDNDGKLNANEILSWVVPSSSEIAEEEVNHLFMSTDDNHDDILSFDEILENHEIFVGSEATDYGEHLQNIHAFQDEL
;
A
#
# COMPACT_ATOMS: atom_id res chain seq x y z
N MET A 1 11.54 -9.13 74.18
CA MET A 1 11.43 -7.98 75.10
C MET A 1 12.38 -6.90 74.57
N LEU A 2 11.90 -5.97 73.77
CA LEU A 2 11.22 -4.71 74.13
C LEU A 2 12.19 -3.57 74.51
N HIS A 3 12.10 -2.53 73.67
CA HIS A 3 12.31 -1.09 73.93
C HIS A 3 13.73 -0.52 74.12
N TYR A 4 14.08 0.47 73.28
CA TYR A 4 14.08 1.91 73.65
C TYR A 4 14.48 2.76 72.40
N ILE A 5 13.58 3.53 71.78
CA ILE A 5 13.29 4.97 72.02
C ILE A 5 14.38 5.95 71.52
N ILE A 6 14.11 6.50 70.33
CA ILE A 6 14.05 7.92 69.91
C ILE A 6 14.75 8.98 70.78
N HIS A 7 15.68 9.74 70.18
CA HIS A 7 15.88 11.20 70.34
C HIS A 7 16.77 11.71 69.17
N ASN A 8 16.22 12.31 68.12
CA ASN A 8 15.82 13.72 67.99
C ASN A 8 16.99 14.72 67.99
N LYS A 9 17.41 15.16 66.79
CA LYS A 9 17.92 16.51 66.55
C LYS A 9 17.39 17.00 65.20
N ALA A 10 16.32 17.78 65.28
CA ALA A 10 15.92 18.71 64.25
C ALA A 10 17.04 19.74 64.00
N SER A 11 17.37 19.96 62.73
CA SER A 11 17.91 21.25 62.28
C SER A 11 17.72 21.39 60.77
N ILE A 12 16.86 22.35 60.44
CA ILE A 12 16.92 23.24 59.27
C ILE A 12 16.35 22.67 57.96
N LEU A 13 15.08 23.03 57.76
CA LEU A 13 14.42 23.17 56.47
C LEU A 13 15.25 24.06 55.52
N ALA A 14 15.71 23.49 54.42
CA ALA A 14 15.94 24.22 53.18
C ALA A 14 15.00 23.62 52.13
N LEU A 15 13.96 24.38 51.82
CA LEU A 15 12.92 24.07 50.86
C LEU A 15 13.53 24.23 49.45
N ILE A 16 13.99 23.13 48.85
CA ILE A 16 14.31 23.08 47.42
C ILE A 16 13.23 22.20 46.78
N VAL A 17 12.27 22.86 46.16
CA VAL A 17 11.32 22.25 45.24
C VAL A 17 12.12 21.86 44.00
N ILE A 18 12.59 20.60 43.94
CA ILE A 18 13.10 20.03 42.70
C ILE A 18 11.88 19.47 41.97
N SER A 19 11.30 20.29 41.09
CA SER A 19 10.37 19.84 40.06
C SER A 19 11.09 18.80 39.20
N HIS A 20 10.87 17.52 39.50
CA HIS A 20 11.17 16.45 38.55
C HIS A 20 10.08 16.52 37.47
N LEU A 21 10.27 17.42 36.50
CA LEU A 21 9.73 17.21 35.17
C LEU A 21 10.57 16.06 34.59
N THR A 22 10.14 14.83 34.84
CA THR A 22 10.46 13.74 33.95
C THR A 22 9.70 14.02 32.67
N PHE A 23 10.36 14.63 31.71
CA PHE A 23 9.95 14.57 30.32
C PHE A 23 10.07 13.08 29.94
N GLU A 24 8.99 12.33 30.12
CA GLU A 24 8.77 11.15 29.29
C GLU A 24 8.71 11.69 27.87
N VAL A 25 9.83 11.59 27.17
CA VAL A 25 9.82 11.61 25.71
C VAL A 25 9.07 10.36 25.33
N THR A 26 7.75 10.48 25.22
CA THR A 26 6.98 9.56 24.39
C THR A 26 7.57 9.71 23.00
N PRO A 27 8.17 8.67 22.40
CA PRO A 27 8.21 8.64 20.95
C PRO A 27 6.74 8.68 20.53
N ALA A 28 6.30 9.84 20.04
CA ALA A 28 5.14 9.89 19.19
C ALA A 28 5.58 9.19 17.91
N SER A 29 5.52 7.85 17.91
CA SER A 29 5.44 7.09 16.68
C SER A 29 4.18 7.60 15.97
N PRO A 30 4.27 8.05 14.71
CA PRO A 30 3.10 7.97 13.85
C PRO A 30 2.67 6.51 13.87
N ALA A 31 1.48 6.26 14.39
CA ALA A 31 0.91 4.93 14.40
C ALA A 31 0.43 4.62 12.98
N HIS A 32 1.34 4.21 12.09
CA HIS A 32 0.95 3.29 11.03
C HIS A 32 0.70 1.96 11.73
N ILE A 33 -0.57 1.78 12.11
CA ILE A 33 -1.10 0.50 12.50
C ILE A 33 -1.03 -0.33 11.21
N HIS A 34 0.02 -1.13 11.03
CA HIS A 34 -0.11 -2.34 10.22
C HIS A 34 -1.15 -3.18 10.95
N SER A 35 -2.42 -2.98 10.60
CA SER A 35 -3.48 -3.78 11.17
C SER A 35 -3.23 -5.19 10.68
N HIS A 36 -2.87 -6.10 11.61
CA HIS A 36 -2.82 -7.55 11.43
C HIS A 36 -4.20 -8.09 11.01
N GLN A 37 -4.62 -7.77 9.79
CA GLN A 37 -5.82 -8.26 9.13
C GLN A 37 -5.47 -8.51 7.67
N LEU A 38 -4.75 -9.61 7.44
CA LEU A 38 -4.40 -10.15 6.13
C LEU A 38 -5.63 -10.43 5.22
N ASN A 39 -6.84 -10.39 5.78
CA ASN A 39 -8.10 -10.55 5.06
C ASN A 39 -8.66 -9.26 4.41
N LYS A 40 -7.92 -8.14 4.40
CA LYS A 40 -8.38 -6.90 3.75
C LYS A 40 -7.83 -6.69 2.33
N GLU A 41 -6.96 -7.56 1.82
CA GLU A 41 -6.39 -7.40 0.47
C GLU A 41 -7.43 -7.44 -0.66
N ARG A 42 -8.64 -7.95 -0.36
CA ARG A 42 -9.77 -8.00 -1.28
C ARG A 42 -10.91 -7.10 -0.83
N ILE A 43 -11.47 -6.37 -1.78
CA ILE A 43 -12.72 -5.62 -1.66
C ILE A 43 -13.88 -6.62 -1.53
N GLU A 44 -15.04 -6.16 -1.03
CA GLU A 44 -16.21 -7.02 -0.79
C GLU A 44 -16.69 -7.83 -2.00
N ASP A 45 -16.33 -7.44 -3.22
CA ASP A 45 -16.71 -8.08 -4.47
C ASP A 45 -15.70 -9.13 -4.95
N GLY A 46 -14.52 -9.21 -4.30
CA GLY A 46 -13.45 -10.16 -4.57
C GLY A 46 -12.27 -9.57 -5.35
N ALA A 47 -12.34 -8.30 -5.75
CA ALA A 47 -11.23 -7.60 -6.39
C ALA A 47 -10.10 -7.29 -5.41
N TYR A 48 -8.87 -7.35 -5.86
CA TYR A 48 -7.72 -6.90 -5.07
C TYR A 48 -7.76 -5.37 -4.92
N ILE A 49 -7.29 -4.87 -3.79
CA ILE A 49 -7.17 -3.43 -3.56
C ILE A 49 -6.13 -2.86 -4.52
N ALA A 50 -6.51 -1.81 -5.25
CA ALA A 50 -5.60 -1.08 -6.12
C ALA A 50 -4.60 -0.27 -5.30
N ARG A 51 -3.37 -0.13 -5.79
CA ARG A 51 -2.29 0.55 -5.06
C ARG A 51 -2.60 2.03 -4.78
N ASP A 52 -3.34 2.67 -5.66
CA ASP A 52 -3.80 4.06 -5.58
C ASP A 52 -5.15 4.21 -4.85
N HIS A 53 -5.65 3.17 -4.18
CA HIS A 53 -6.98 3.20 -3.55
C HIS A 53 -7.16 4.39 -2.58
N ASP A 54 -6.13 4.71 -1.80
CA ASP A 54 -6.14 5.81 -0.83
C ASP A 54 -5.57 7.12 -1.40
N HIS A 55 -5.27 7.17 -2.70
CA HIS A 55 -4.70 8.35 -3.37
C HIS A 55 -5.67 9.52 -3.45
N LEU A 56 -6.97 9.22 -3.63
CA LEU A 56 -8.02 10.22 -3.82
C LEU A 56 -9.20 9.98 -2.85
N VAL A 57 -9.07 10.47 -1.61
CA VAL A 57 -10.12 10.37 -0.59
C VAL A 57 -10.91 11.69 -0.54
N ASP A 58 -12.22 11.63 -0.78
CA ASP A 58 -13.14 12.78 -0.72
C ASP A 58 -12.76 13.99 -1.63
N GLY A 59 -11.96 13.74 -2.67
CA GLY A 59 -11.47 14.76 -3.60
C GLY A 59 -10.22 15.51 -3.11
N GLU A 60 -9.63 15.07 -2.00
CA GLU A 60 -8.28 15.46 -1.56
C GLU A 60 -7.27 14.43 -2.06
N HIS A 61 -6.14 14.94 -2.55
CA HIS A 61 -5.07 14.16 -3.18
C HIS A 61 -3.97 13.89 -2.16
N HIS A 62 -3.63 12.62 -1.92
CA HIS A 62 -2.62 12.23 -0.96
C HIS A 62 -1.22 12.19 -1.59
N SER A 63 -0.38 13.18 -1.27
CA SER A 63 1.01 13.30 -1.76
C SER A 63 1.93 12.13 -1.37
N GLU A 64 1.57 11.37 -0.33
CA GLU A 64 2.31 10.18 0.10
C GLU A 64 2.46 9.14 -1.03
N PHE A 65 1.40 8.92 -1.81
CA PHE A 65 1.42 7.98 -2.92
C PHE A 65 2.36 8.41 -4.04
N ASP A 66 2.36 9.69 -4.42
CA ASP A 66 3.26 10.22 -5.45
C ASP A 66 4.72 10.01 -5.03
N HIS A 67 5.04 10.23 -3.76
CA HIS A 67 6.39 10.02 -3.22
C HIS A 67 6.80 8.56 -3.29
N GLU A 68 5.94 7.65 -2.87
CA GLU A 68 6.19 6.22 -2.96
C GLU A 68 6.33 5.77 -4.42
N ALA A 69 5.45 6.26 -5.31
CA ALA A 69 5.47 5.97 -6.74
C ALA A 69 6.75 6.48 -7.42
N ILE A 70 7.36 7.55 -6.92
CA ILE A 70 8.63 8.07 -7.41
C ILE A 70 9.84 7.37 -6.77
N LEU A 71 9.82 7.11 -5.46
CA LEU A 71 10.99 6.61 -4.73
C LEU A 71 11.11 5.09 -4.78
N GLY A 72 9.99 4.39 -4.85
CA GLY A 72 9.92 2.93 -4.86
C GLY A 72 10.23 2.30 -3.51
N SER A 73 10.08 3.08 -2.45
CA SER A 73 10.26 2.64 -1.08
C SER A 73 9.51 3.56 -0.12
N VAL A 74 8.72 2.96 0.77
CA VAL A 74 8.02 3.67 1.86
C VAL A 74 9.03 4.29 2.82
N LYS A 75 10.08 3.53 3.16
CA LYS A 75 11.16 4.00 4.04
C LYS A 75 11.93 5.17 3.44
N ASP A 76 12.18 5.17 2.12
CA ASP A 76 12.81 6.33 1.46
C ASP A 76 11.86 7.53 1.46
N ALA A 77 10.55 7.35 1.18
CA ALA A 77 9.57 8.43 1.22
C ALA A 77 9.52 9.12 2.59
N GLU A 78 9.47 8.34 3.68
CA GLU A 78 9.56 8.86 5.05
C GLU A 78 10.88 9.61 5.31
N GLU A 79 12.01 9.13 4.77
CA GLU A 79 13.29 9.83 4.92
C GLU A 79 13.25 11.20 4.23
N PHE A 80 12.66 11.28 3.03
CA PHE A 80 12.57 12.49 2.23
C PHE A 80 11.76 13.60 2.92
N ASP A 81 10.72 13.25 3.68
CA ASP A 81 9.92 14.18 4.48
C ASP A 81 10.73 14.93 5.55
N HIS A 82 11.90 14.44 5.90
CA HIS A 82 12.79 15.02 6.92
C HIS A 82 14.04 15.68 6.33
N LEU A 83 14.20 15.69 5.01
CA LEU A 83 15.34 16.31 4.34
C LEU A 83 15.16 17.83 4.20
N SER A 84 16.29 18.55 4.15
CA SER A 84 16.24 19.95 3.71
C SER A 84 15.96 20.01 2.20
N PRO A 85 15.34 21.09 1.68
CA PRO A 85 15.06 21.24 0.26
C PRO A 85 16.30 21.04 -0.63
N GLU A 86 17.48 21.49 -0.18
CA GLU A 86 18.72 21.31 -0.93
C GLU A 86 19.15 19.85 -1.03
N GLU A 87 18.97 19.07 0.04
CA GLU A 87 19.31 17.66 0.08
C GLU A 87 18.28 16.81 -0.70
N ALA A 88 16.99 17.13 -0.57
CA ALA A 88 15.92 16.51 -1.35
C ALA A 88 16.16 16.71 -2.87
N LYS A 89 16.40 17.95 -3.32
CA LYS A 89 16.76 18.24 -4.72
C LYS A 89 18.04 17.54 -5.16
N ARG A 90 19.03 17.40 -4.28
CA ARG A 90 20.29 16.68 -4.60
C ARG A 90 20.03 15.20 -4.86
N ARG A 91 19.22 14.54 -4.02
CA ARG A 91 18.87 13.13 -4.17
C ARG A 91 17.93 12.90 -5.35
N LEU A 92 16.92 13.75 -5.51
CA LEU A 92 16.02 13.73 -6.66
C LEU A 92 16.79 13.84 -7.98
N ARG A 93 17.79 14.72 -8.08
CA ARG A 93 18.65 14.80 -9.28
C ARG A 93 19.39 13.49 -9.59
N ILE A 94 19.77 12.71 -8.57
CA ILE A 94 20.39 11.38 -8.78
C ILE A 94 19.34 10.40 -9.32
N LEU A 95 18.11 10.49 -8.82
CA LEU A 95 16.98 9.68 -9.25
C LEU A 95 16.60 9.97 -10.71
N LEU A 96 16.51 11.24 -11.09
CA LEU A 96 16.27 11.69 -12.47
C LEU A 96 17.28 11.07 -13.44
N GLY A 97 18.55 10.99 -13.06
CA GLY A 97 19.57 10.33 -13.88
C GLY A 97 19.39 8.81 -14.04
N LYS A 98 18.57 8.16 -13.21
CA LYS A 98 18.14 6.76 -13.38
C LYS A 98 16.85 6.63 -14.19
N MET A 99 15.98 7.65 -14.15
CA MET A 99 14.75 7.74 -14.94
C MET A 99 15.04 8.03 -16.42
N ASP A 100 15.98 8.93 -16.70
CA ASP A 100 16.44 9.31 -18.03
C ASP A 100 17.21 8.16 -18.69
N LEU A 101 16.51 7.34 -19.47
CA LEU A 101 17.06 6.15 -20.12
C LEU A 101 17.90 6.53 -21.33
N ASN A 102 17.49 7.58 -22.04
CA ASN A 102 18.08 8.01 -23.30
C ASN A 102 19.28 8.98 -23.09
N LYS A 103 19.43 9.55 -21.90
CA LYS A 103 20.48 10.47 -21.43
C LYS A 103 20.44 11.87 -22.04
N ASP A 104 19.27 12.37 -22.39
CA ASP A 104 19.08 13.71 -22.94
C ASP A 104 18.82 14.79 -21.88
N GLN A 105 18.82 14.43 -20.58
CA GLN A 105 18.51 15.29 -19.43
C GLN A 105 17.08 15.81 -19.40
N HIS A 106 16.17 15.11 -20.08
CA HIS A 106 14.74 15.30 -19.99
C HIS A 106 14.08 13.97 -19.63
N ILE A 107 12.87 14.04 -19.10
CA ILE A 107 12.05 12.88 -18.79
C ILE A 107 10.80 12.97 -19.65
N ASP A 108 10.66 12.03 -20.58
CA ASP A 108 9.42 11.87 -21.34
C ASP A 108 8.39 11.02 -20.59
N ARG A 109 7.14 11.03 -21.04
CA ARG A 109 6.04 10.27 -20.42
C ARG A 109 6.31 8.77 -20.34
N ASN A 110 6.97 8.19 -21.33
CA ASN A 110 7.26 6.75 -21.34
C ASN A 110 8.38 6.42 -20.35
N GLU A 111 9.39 7.28 -20.23
CA GLU A 111 10.45 7.14 -19.24
C GLU A 111 9.90 7.25 -17.83
N LEU A 112 9.04 8.23 -17.56
CA LEU A 112 8.38 8.38 -16.26
C LEU A 112 7.46 7.19 -15.95
N ARG A 113 6.65 6.74 -16.92
CA ARG A 113 5.80 5.56 -16.75
C ARG A 113 6.61 4.30 -16.45
N ALA A 114 7.69 4.08 -17.20
CA ALA A 114 8.57 2.94 -16.99
C ALA A 114 9.25 3.00 -15.63
N TRP A 115 9.55 4.20 -15.14
CA TRP A 115 10.06 4.41 -13.80
C TRP A 115 9.02 4.07 -12.73
N ILE A 116 7.81 4.61 -12.81
CA ILE A 116 6.72 4.35 -11.84
C ILE A 116 6.38 2.86 -11.79
N LEU A 117 6.28 2.18 -12.94
CA LEU A 117 6.07 0.72 -12.96
C LEU A 117 7.20 -0.06 -12.30
N ARG A 118 8.45 0.41 -12.44
CA ARG A 118 9.58 -0.19 -11.76
C ARG A 118 9.55 0.10 -10.26
N SER A 119 9.11 1.29 -9.89
CA SER A 119 8.93 1.74 -8.51
C SER A 119 7.89 0.89 -7.77
N PHE A 120 6.73 0.64 -8.39
CA PHE A 120 5.71 -0.28 -7.86
C PHE A 120 6.29 -1.66 -7.59
N LYS A 121 7.07 -2.21 -8.52
CA LYS A 121 7.75 -3.49 -8.28
C LYS A 121 8.70 -3.45 -7.08
N MET A 122 9.40 -2.33 -6.86
CA MET A 122 10.28 -2.18 -5.70
C MET A 122 9.49 -2.09 -4.40
N LEU A 123 8.36 -1.39 -4.39
CA LEU A 123 7.43 -1.35 -3.25
C LEU A 123 6.90 -2.74 -2.93
N THR A 124 6.44 -3.49 -3.93
CA THR A 124 5.99 -4.88 -3.78
C THR A 124 7.08 -5.76 -3.19
N GLU A 125 8.33 -5.61 -3.63
CA GLU A 125 9.47 -6.34 -3.06
C GLU A 125 9.75 -5.94 -1.61
N GLU A 126 9.61 -4.67 -1.24
CA GLU A 126 9.75 -4.17 0.13
C GLU A 126 8.62 -4.66 1.05
N GLU A 127 7.36 -4.48 0.66
CA GLU A 127 6.17 -4.95 1.39
C GLU A 127 6.22 -6.47 1.61
N SER A 128 6.65 -7.21 0.58
CA SER A 128 6.81 -8.66 0.68
C SER A 128 7.95 -9.05 1.62
N ALA A 129 9.04 -8.27 1.66
CA ALA A 129 10.16 -8.52 2.57
C ALA A 129 9.76 -8.27 4.02
N ASP A 130 9.01 -7.20 4.30
CA ASP A 130 8.53 -6.88 5.65
C ASP A 130 7.55 -7.97 6.12
N ARG A 131 6.58 -8.39 5.28
CA ARG A 131 5.67 -9.52 5.60
C ARG A 131 6.39 -10.86 5.76
N PHE A 132 7.44 -11.09 4.99
CA PHE A 132 8.26 -12.30 5.13
C PHE A 132 8.91 -12.37 6.51
N GLU A 133 9.43 -11.24 7.00
CA GLU A 133 10.08 -11.15 8.31
C GLU A 133 9.10 -11.38 9.46
N ASP A 134 7.85 -10.92 9.33
CA ASP A 134 6.80 -11.22 10.30
C ASP A 134 6.40 -12.71 10.31
N ALA A 135 6.35 -13.34 9.13
CA ALA A 135 5.95 -14.74 8.98
C ALA A 135 7.06 -15.75 9.36
N ASP A 136 8.34 -15.42 9.16
CA ASP A 136 9.50 -16.27 9.49
C ASP A 136 9.80 -16.26 11.01
N GLU A 137 8.89 -16.83 11.82
CA GLU A 137 8.97 -16.81 13.30
C GLU A 137 10.26 -17.44 13.85
N ASN A 138 10.89 -18.34 13.09
CA ASN A 138 12.08 -19.09 13.52
C ASN A 138 13.41 -18.52 13.00
N ASP A 139 13.36 -17.46 12.17
CA ASP A 139 14.50 -16.79 11.53
C ASP A 139 15.41 -17.72 10.69
N ASP A 140 14.87 -18.77 10.07
CA ASP A 140 15.66 -19.70 9.23
C ASP A 140 15.79 -19.26 7.77
N GLY A 141 15.14 -18.14 7.42
CA GLY A 141 15.16 -17.52 6.10
C GLY A 141 14.18 -18.18 5.12
N LYS A 142 13.19 -18.93 5.62
CA LYS A 142 12.13 -19.59 4.86
C LYS A 142 10.81 -19.51 5.63
N VAL A 143 9.71 -19.35 4.91
CA VAL A 143 8.36 -19.41 5.50
C VAL A 143 7.71 -20.72 5.13
N THR A 144 7.39 -21.55 6.12
CA THR A 144 6.60 -22.77 5.93
C THR A 144 5.10 -22.46 5.90
N TRP A 145 4.31 -23.39 5.37
CA TRP A 145 2.86 -23.26 5.37
C TRP A 145 2.27 -23.09 6.78
N GLU A 146 2.86 -23.75 7.78
CA GLU A 146 2.37 -23.66 9.17
C GLU A 146 2.69 -22.30 9.80
N GLU A 147 3.86 -21.73 9.50
CA GLU A 147 4.24 -20.37 9.91
C GLU A 147 3.32 -19.32 9.29
N TYR A 148 3.14 -19.37 7.96
CA TYR A 148 2.21 -18.46 7.29
C TYR A 148 0.79 -18.59 7.84
N LYS A 149 0.30 -19.82 8.04
CA LYS A 149 -1.05 -20.04 8.55
C LYS A 149 -1.22 -19.51 9.98
N LEU A 150 -0.20 -19.67 10.82
CA LEU A 150 -0.21 -19.16 12.18
C LEU A 150 -0.21 -17.63 12.21
N ASP A 151 0.63 -16.99 11.40
CA ASP A 151 0.68 -15.54 11.26
C ASP A 151 -0.64 -14.97 10.69
N ALA A 152 -1.13 -15.56 9.60
CA ALA A 152 -2.27 -15.03 8.87
C ALA A 152 -3.64 -15.25 9.52
N TYR A 153 -3.82 -16.40 10.16
CA TYR A 153 -5.12 -16.80 10.70
C TYR A 153 -5.14 -16.88 12.22
N GLY A 154 -3.97 -16.83 12.89
CA GLY A 154 -3.87 -16.94 14.35
C GLY A 154 -4.41 -18.25 14.93
N ALA A 155 -4.69 -19.24 14.07
CA ALA A 155 -5.55 -20.38 14.40
C ALA A 155 -4.74 -21.68 14.53
N ASN A 156 -4.93 -22.38 15.65
CA ASN A 156 -4.79 -23.83 15.66
C ASN A 156 -6.00 -24.43 14.92
N ASP A 157 -5.88 -25.62 14.31
CA ASP A 157 -6.96 -26.28 13.52
C ASP A 157 -8.34 -26.36 14.21
N GLU A 158 -8.41 -26.21 15.53
CA GLU A 158 -9.64 -26.23 16.32
C GLU A 158 -10.44 -24.91 16.31
N ASP A 159 -9.83 -23.81 15.87
CA ASP A 159 -10.40 -22.44 15.90
C ASP A 159 -11.00 -21.99 14.55
N ILE A 160 -10.93 -22.82 13.49
CA ILE A 160 -11.54 -22.52 12.20
C ILE A 160 -13.07 -22.67 12.31
N HIS A 161 -13.80 -21.56 12.19
CA HIS A 161 -15.21 -21.51 12.60
C HIS A 161 -16.21 -21.42 11.44
N SER A 162 -15.78 -21.06 10.22
CA SER A 162 -16.69 -20.87 9.07
C SER A 162 -16.28 -21.63 7.80
N SER A 163 -17.23 -21.84 6.90
CA SER A 163 -16.98 -22.41 5.57
C SER A 163 -16.12 -21.48 4.71
N GLU A 164 -16.30 -20.18 4.88
CA GLU A 164 -15.60 -19.14 4.13
C GLU A 164 -14.12 -19.10 4.51
N GLU A 165 -13.81 -19.18 5.80
CA GLU A 165 -12.43 -19.23 6.31
C GLU A 165 -11.70 -20.50 5.83
N ASN A 166 -12.40 -21.65 5.80
CA ASN A 166 -11.84 -22.88 5.22
C ASN A 166 -11.53 -22.75 3.73
N ASN A 167 -12.38 -22.04 2.96
CA ASN A 167 -12.14 -21.82 1.54
C ASN A 167 -10.95 -20.88 1.31
N LEU A 168 -10.81 -19.82 2.09
CA LEU A 168 -9.65 -18.91 2.04
C LEU A 168 -8.34 -19.66 2.32
N ILE A 169 -8.28 -20.43 3.42
CA ILE A 169 -7.10 -21.24 3.77
C ILE A 169 -6.77 -22.24 2.65
N LYS A 170 -7.78 -22.86 2.04
CA LYS A 170 -7.59 -23.77 0.90
C LYS A 170 -7.03 -23.03 -0.33
N ASN A 171 -7.54 -21.85 -0.63
CA ASN A 171 -7.11 -21.04 -1.77
C ASN A 171 -5.67 -20.55 -1.59
N ASP A 172 -5.33 -20.05 -0.40
CA ASP A 172 -3.98 -19.64 -0.03
C ASP A 172 -3.00 -20.80 -0.13
N LYS A 173 -3.41 -22.00 0.34
CA LYS A 173 -2.55 -23.18 0.24
C LYS A 173 -2.20 -23.53 -1.21
N VAL A 174 -3.16 -23.41 -2.11
CA VAL A 174 -2.93 -23.65 -3.55
C VAL A 174 -1.97 -22.59 -4.12
N MET A 175 -2.11 -21.32 -3.71
CA MET A 175 -1.19 -20.25 -4.09
C MET A 175 0.22 -20.51 -3.57
N PHE A 176 0.35 -20.88 -2.30
CA PHE A 176 1.62 -21.22 -1.64
C PHE A 176 2.33 -22.35 -2.35
N GLU A 177 1.64 -23.48 -2.60
CA GLU A 177 2.20 -24.64 -3.29
C GLU A 177 2.60 -24.33 -4.75
N PHE A 178 1.98 -23.35 -5.38
CA PHE A 178 2.32 -22.92 -6.73
C PHE A 178 3.50 -21.94 -6.76
N ALA A 179 3.61 -21.09 -5.73
CA ALA A 179 4.71 -20.17 -5.53
C ALA A 179 6.01 -20.93 -5.19
N ASP A 180 5.92 -22.01 -4.42
CA ASP A 180 7.03 -22.94 -4.13
C ASP A 180 7.51 -23.66 -5.41
N LYS A 181 8.43 -23.04 -6.13
CA LYS A 181 8.94 -23.55 -7.41
C LYS A 181 9.86 -24.74 -7.19
N ASN A 182 10.61 -24.71 -6.10
CA ASN A 182 11.61 -25.74 -5.79
C ASN A 182 10.98 -26.99 -5.11
N LYS A 183 9.75 -26.87 -4.61
CA LYS A 183 8.92 -27.91 -3.96
C LYS A 183 9.52 -28.45 -2.68
N ASP A 184 10.19 -27.61 -1.90
CA ASP A 184 10.76 -27.99 -0.61
C ASP A 184 9.79 -27.80 0.57
N GLY A 185 8.58 -27.30 0.30
CA GLY A 185 7.52 -27.11 1.30
C GLY A 185 7.64 -25.81 2.07
N SER A 186 8.51 -24.89 1.63
CA SER A 186 8.70 -23.57 2.20
C SER A 186 8.90 -22.54 1.08
N LEU A 187 8.57 -21.27 1.35
CA LEU A 187 8.87 -20.17 0.44
C LEU A 187 10.12 -19.45 0.91
N ASP A 188 11.09 -19.26 0.01
CA ASP A 188 12.17 -18.31 0.25
C ASP A 188 11.72 -16.86 -0.06
N LYS A 189 12.58 -15.87 0.23
CA LYS A 189 12.25 -14.44 -0.02
C LYS A 189 11.86 -14.13 -1.47
N VAL A 190 12.32 -14.91 -2.45
CA VAL A 190 12.00 -14.71 -3.88
C VAL A 190 10.67 -15.36 -4.23
N GLU A 191 10.40 -16.55 -3.69
CA GLU A 191 9.15 -17.27 -3.89
C GLU A 191 7.98 -16.65 -3.10
N PHE A 192 8.27 -15.91 -2.03
CA PHE A 192 7.24 -15.24 -1.22
C PHE A 192 6.60 -14.03 -1.93
N VAL A 193 7.35 -13.29 -2.76
CA VAL A 193 6.82 -12.11 -3.50
C VAL A 193 5.60 -12.43 -4.37
N PRO A 194 5.64 -13.43 -5.28
CA PRO A 194 4.45 -13.79 -6.07
C PRO A 194 3.33 -14.39 -5.21
N PHE A 195 3.64 -14.86 -4.01
CA PHE A 195 2.63 -15.38 -3.08
C PHE A 195 1.90 -14.26 -2.33
N SER A 196 2.62 -13.22 -1.89
CA SER A 196 2.05 -12.05 -1.19
C SER A 196 1.31 -11.09 -2.11
N HIS A 197 1.73 -10.97 -3.38
CA HIS A 197 1.10 -10.09 -4.38
C HIS A 197 0.80 -10.83 -5.69
N PRO A 198 -0.05 -11.87 -5.67
CA PRO A 198 -0.32 -12.70 -6.84
C PRO A 198 -0.92 -11.91 -8.02
N GLU A 199 -1.60 -10.81 -7.77
CA GLU A 199 -2.20 -9.91 -8.75
C GLU A 199 -1.17 -9.20 -9.63
N GLU A 200 0.04 -8.98 -9.13
CA GLU A 200 1.14 -8.36 -9.90
C GLU A 200 1.98 -9.39 -10.69
N HIS A 201 1.70 -10.68 -10.52
CA HIS A 201 2.49 -11.77 -11.06
C HIS A 201 1.70 -12.58 -12.11
N PRO A 202 2.00 -12.44 -13.42
CA PRO A 202 1.27 -13.09 -14.50
C PRO A 202 1.08 -14.60 -14.36
N GLU A 203 2.03 -15.28 -13.74
CA GLU A 203 1.99 -16.73 -13.46
C GLU A 203 0.95 -17.12 -12.42
N MET A 204 0.55 -16.21 -11.53
CA MET A 204 -0.42 -16.44 -10.45
C MET A 204 -1.86 -16.14 -10.89
N LEU A 205 -2.05 -15.29 -11.90
CA LEU A 205 -3.37 -14.89 -12.40
C LEU A 205 -4.33 -16.06 -12.71
N PRO A 206 -3.89 -17.19 -13.30
CA PRO A 206 -4.79 -18.33 -13.53
C PRO A 206 -5.38 -18.91 -12.24
N LEU A 207 -4.66 -18.82 -11.11
CA LEU A 207 -5.16 -19.26 -9.81
C LEU A 207 -6.17 -18.26 -9.24
N ILE A 208 -5.94 -16.95 -9.43
CA ILE A 208 -6.91 -15.91 -9.05
C ILE A 208 -8.23 -16.15 -9.79
N LEU A 209 -8.17 -16.29 -11.12
CA LEU A 209 -9.34 -16.59 -11.94
C LEU A 209 -10.06 -17.86 -11.47
N LYS A 210 -9.31 -18.93 -11.19
CA LYS A 210 -9.88 -20.19 -10.71
C LYS A 210 -10.59 -20.02 -9.37
N ASN A 211 -10.00 -19.28 -8.43
CA ASN A 211 -10.61 -19.02 -7.14
C ASN A 211 -11.89 -18.18 -7.29
N THR A 212 -11.87 -17.14 -8.13
CA THR A 212 -13.05 -16.31 -8.42
C THR A 212 -14.19 -17.13 -9.02
N LEU A 213 -13.89 -18.03 -9.96
CA LEU A 213 -14.89 -18.94 -10.54
C LEU A 213 -15.41 -19.95 -9.50
N GLU A 214 -14.54 -20.54 -8.67
CA GLU A 214 -14.98 -21.45 -7.58
C GLU A 214 -15.96 -20.76 -6.62
N ASP A 215 -15.82 -19.45 -6.41
CA ASP A 215 -16.66 -18.67 -5.51
C ASP A 215 -17.95 -18.15 -6.16
N LYS A 216 -17.93 -17.82 -7.47
CA LYS A 216 -19.01 -17.11 -8.16
C LYS A 216 -19.76 -17.92 -9.21
N ASP A 217 -19.09 -18.81 -9.94
CA ASP A 217 -19.68 -19.59 -11.04
C ASP A 217 -20.48 -20.79 -10.47
N ILE A 218 -21.75 -20.53 -10.17
CA ILE A 218 -22.66 -21.51 -9.57
C ILE A 218 -23.05 -22.57 -10.61
N ASN A 219 -23.17 -22.17 -11.86
CA ASN A 219 -23.70 -23.02 -12.93
C ASN A 219 -22.61 -23.88 -13.60
N GLY A 220 -21.34 -23.53 -13.44
CA GLY A 220 -20.16 -24.26 -13.89
C GLY A 220 -19.86 -24.09 -15.38
N ASP A 221 -20.30 -23.00 -16.01
CA ASP A 221 -20.03 -22.71 -17.43
C ASP A 221 -18.71 -21.97 -17.67
N GLY A 222 -18.00 -21.59 -16.62
CA GLY A 222 -16.70 -20.91 -16.68
C GLY A 222 -16.79 -19.42 -17.01
N GLU A 223 -18.00 -18.86 -16.97
CA GLU A 223 -18.31 -17.44 -17.14
C GLU A 223 -19.07 -16.97 -15.88
N ILE A 224 -19.15 -15.65 -15.67
CA ILE A 224 -19.93 -15.09 -14.56
C ILE A 224 -21.07 -14.25 -15.15
N ASP A 225 -22.31 -14.71 -14.98
CA ASP A 225 -23.47 -13.91 -15.36
C ASP A 225 -23.84 -12.87 -14.28
N PHE A 226 -24.75 -11.95 -14.62
CA PHE A 226 -25.15 -10.90 -13.68
C PHE A 226 -25.76 -11.43 -12.35
N GLN A 227 -26.44 -12.57 -12.36
CA GLN A 227 -26.99 -13.16 -11.13
C GLN A 227 -25.88 -13.72 -10.24
N GLU A 228 -24.86 -14.32 -10.84
CA GLU A 228 -23.67 -14.83 -10.17
C GLU A 228 -22.79 -13.69 -9.63
N PHE A 229 -22.65 -12.61 -10.39
CA PHE A 229 -21.91 -11.40 -10.01
C PHE A 229 -22.43 -10.79 -8.70
N ILE A 230 -23.74 -10.50 -8.64
CA ILE A 230 -24.40 -9.94 -7.43
C ILE A 230 -24.57 -10.98 -6.31
N GLY A 231 -24.59 -12.27 -6.66
CA GLY A 231 -24.67 -13.40 -5.75
C GLY A 231 -25.80 -13.28 -4.71
N GLU A 232 -25.51 -13.71 -3.48
CA GLU A 232 -26.48 -13.67 -2.39
C GLU A 232 -26.79 -12.24 -1.89
N LYS A 233 -25.93 -11.26 -2.19
CA LYS A 233 -26.12 -9.86 -1.75
C LYS A 233 -27.42 -9.26 -2.27
N ALA A 234 -27.86 -9.68 -3.46
CA ALA A 234 -29.11 -9.23 -4.05
C ALA A 234 -30.36 -9.47 -3.19
N ARG A 235 -30.31 -10.37 -2.19
CA ARG A 235 -31.44 -10.69 -1.32
C ARG A 235 -31.81 -9.55 -0.37
N ASP A 236 -30.82 -8.76 0.06
CA ASP A 236 -30.99 -7.70 1.07
C ASP A 236 -30.95 -6.29 0.47
N GLN A 237 -30.83 -6.17 -0.84
CA GLN A 237 -30.67 -4.90 -1.55
C GLN A 237 -31.95 -4.45 -2.26
N ASP A 238 -32.04 -3.16 -2.52
CA ASP A 238 -33.19 -2.55 -3.17
C ASP A 238 -33.04 -2.50 -4.70
N LYS A 239 -34.09 -2.02 -5.38
CA LYS A 239 -34.08 -1.97 -6.86
C LYS A 239 -33.10 -0.94 -7.40
N GLU A 240 -32.83 0.14 -6.67
CA GLU A 240 -31.91 1.18 -7.11
C GLU A 240 -30.48 0.65 -7.10
N TRP A 241 -30.09 -0.08 -6.04
CA TRP A 241 -28.83 -0.81 -5.99
C TRP A 241 -28.68 -1.78 -7.16
N LEU A 242 -29.69 -2.61 -7.46
CA LEU A 242 -29.65 -3.55 -8.58
C LEU A 242 -29.46 -2.86 -9.94
N ILE A 243 -30.07 -1.68 -10.14
CA ILE A 243 -29.91 -0.91 -11.38
C ILE A 243 -28.48 -0.35 -11.49
N SER A 244 -27.96 0.19 -10.39
CA SER A 244 -26.58 0.67 -10.31
C SER A 244 -25.60 -0.45 -10.63
N GLU A 245 -25.76 -1.60 -9.97
CA GLU A 245 -24.87 -2.74 -10.12
C GLU A 245 -24.94 -3.34 -11.53
N LYS A 246 -26.14 -3.38 -12.12
CA LYS A 246 -26.30 -3.77 -13.53
C LYS A 246 -25.63 -2.80 -14.48
N SER A 247 -25.72 -1.50 -14.20
CA SER A 247 -25.05 -0.48 -15.01
C SER A 247 -23.54 -0.66 -14.97
N LYS A 248 -22.95 -0.90 -13.78
CA LYS A 248 -21.51 -1.18 -13.65
C LYS A 248 -21.12 -2.45 -14.40
N PHE A 249 -21.86 -3.54 -14.18
CA PHE A 249 -21.64 -4.79 -14.90
C PHE A 249 -21.59 -4.59 -16.42
N ASP A 250 -22.61 -3.94 -16.99
CA ASP A 250 -22.75 -3.80 -18.45
C ASP A 250 -21.75 -2.81 -19.08
N HIS A 251 -21.23 -1.83 -18.33
CA HIS A 251 -20.41 -0.75 -18.89
C HIS A 251 -18.95 -0.79 -18.45
N GLU A 252 -18.67 -1.29 -17.25
CA GLU A 252 -17.33 -1.32 -16.66
C GLU A 252 -16.68 -2.69 -16.86
N PHE A 253 -17.43 -3.80 -16.71
CA PHE A 253 -16.86 -5.14 -16.69
C PHE A 253 -17.12 -5.94 -17.98
N ASP A 254 -18.36 -5.96 -18.49
CA ASP A 254 -18.75 -6.64 -19.73
C ASP A 254 -18.32 -5.81 -20.96
N LYS A 255 -17.08 -6.04 -21.43
CA LYS A 255 -16.48 -5.25 -22.50
C LYS A 255 -17.04 -5.64 -23.86
N ASP A 256 -17.38 -6.91 -24.06
CA ASP A 256 -17.92 -7.40 -25.35
C ASP A 256 -19.46 -7.34 -25.46
N ASN A 257 -20.13 -6.97 -24.37
CA ASN A 257 -21.58 -6.77 -24.25
C ASN A 257 -22.39 -8.06 -24.52
N ASP A 258 -21.86 -9.23 -24.16
CA ASP A 258 -22.54 -10.50 -24.32
C ASP A 258 -23.45 -10.87 -23.12
N GLY A 259 -23.39 -10.08 -22.05
CA GLY A 259 -24.18 -10.22 -20.83
C GLY A 259 -23.56 -11.13 -19.78
N LYS A 260 -22.31 -11.54 -19.96
CA LYS A 260 -21.52 -12.37 -19.05
C LYS A 260 -20.08 -11.84 -18.97
N LEU A 261 -19.35 -12.26 -17.94
CA LEU A 261 -17.92 -11.97 -17.84
C LEU A 261 -17.13 -13.22 -18.24
N ASN A 262 -16.33 -13.09 -19.30
CA ASN A 262 -15.37 -14.11 -19.70
C ASN A 262 -14.09 -14.03 -18.86
N ALA A 263 -13.18 -14.99 -19.02
CA ALA A 263 -11.94 -15.09 -18.24
C ALA A 263 -11.09 -13.81 -18.21
N ASN A 264 -11.02 -13.07 -19.32
CA ASN A 264 -10.23 -11.83 -19.37
C ASN A 264 -10.94 -10.70 -18.62
N GLU A 265 -12.26 -10.59 -18.76
CA GLU A 265 -13.06 -9.58 -18.07
C GLU A 265 -13.11 -9.82 -16.56
N ILE A 266 -13.19 -11.09 -16.14
CA ILE A 266 -13.08 -11.46 -14.72
C ILE A 266 -11.71 -11.03 -14.18
N LEU A 267 -10.62 -11.29 -14.91
CA LEU A 267 -9.29 -10.86 -14.50
C LEU A 267 -9.19 -9.33 -14.44
N SER A 268 -9.69 -8.61 -15.44
CA SER A 268 -9.71 -7.14 -15.42
C SER A 268 -10.59 -6.54 -14.34
N TRP A 269 -11.61 -7.27 -13.87
CA TRP A 269 -12.41 -6.88 -12.72
C TRP A 269 -11.67 -7.10 -11.40
N VAL A 270 -11.03 -8.27 -11.22
CA VAL A 270 -10.46 -8.63 -9.92
C VAL A 270 -9.00 -8.21 -9.74
N VAL A 271 -8.26 -7.92 -10.81
CA VAL A 271 -6.84 -7.55 -10.78
C VAL A 271 -6.69 -6.08 -11.17
N PRO A 272 -6.25 -5.22 -10.23
CA PRO A 272 -5.91 -3.84 -10.54
C PRO A 272 -4.84 -3.73 -11.63
N SER A 273 -4.97 -2.73 -12.49
CA SER A 273 -4.01 -2.48 -13.55
C SER A 273 -2.94 -1.49 -13.09
N SER A 274 -1.78 -1.99 -12.66
CA SER A 274 -0.62 -1.13 -12.32
C SER A 274 -0.22 -0.22 -13.49
N SER A 275 -0.54 -0.62 -14.73
CA SER A 275 -0.30 0.18 -15.92
C SER A 275 -1.27 1.35 -16.10
N GLU A 276 -2.53 1.20 -15.69
CA GLU A 276 -3.50 2.31 -15.73
C GLU A 276 -3.16 3.30 -14.63
N ILE A 277 -2.91 2.81 -13.41
CA ILE A 277 -2.45 3.61 -12.27
C ILE A 277 -1.19 4.41 -12.63
N ALA A 278 -0.17 3.76 -13.20
CA ALA A 278 1.06 4.45 -13.59
C ALA A 278 0.83 5.50 -14.70
N GLU A 279 -0.15 5.31 -15.58
CA GLU A 279 -0.47 6.30 -16.62
C GLU A 279 -1.24 7.49 -16.02
N GLU A 280 -2.14 7.26 -15.08
CA GLU A 280 -2.82 8.31 -14.33
C GLU A 280 -1.82 9.16 -13.53
N GLU A 281 -0.87 8.51 -12.87
CA GLU A 281 0.20 9.19 -12.12
C GLU A 281 1.11 10.02 -13.03
N VAL A 282 1.50 9.48 -14.19
CA VAL A 282 2.25 10.27 -15.20
C VAL A 282 1.45 11.50 -15.62
N ASN A 283 0.14 11.35 -15.86
CA ASN A 283 -0.68 12.49 -16.25
C ASN A 283 -0.75 13.54 -15.13
N HIS A 284 -0.91 13.11 -13.89
CA HIS A 284 -0.92 13.98 -12.72
C HIS A 284 0.39 14.78 -12.63
N LEU A 285 1.54 14.09 -12.61
CA LEU A 285 2.85 14.72 -12.48
C LEU A 285 3.18 15.68 -13.63
N PHE A 286 2.81 15.34 -14.87
CA PHE A 286 2.99 16.24 -16.02
C PHE A 286 2.08 17.48 -15.92
N MET A 287 0.82 17.32 -15.52
CA MET A 287 -0.09 18.45 -15.36
C MET A 287 0.39 19.44 -14.31
N SER A 288 1.07 18.96 -13.28
CA SER A 288 1.55 19.76 -12.16
C SER A 288 2.95 20.37 -12.38
N THR A 289 3.75 19.83 -13.31
CA THR A 289 5.19 20.15 -13.44
C THR A 289 5.61 20.71 -14.80
N ASP A 290 4.88 20.41 -15.88
CA ASP A 290 5.21 20.89 -17.23
C ASP A 290 4.81 22.37 -17.41
N ASP A 291 5.61 23.26 -16.82
CA ASP A 291 5.38 24.72 -16.79
C ASP A 291 5.38 25.34 -18.19
N ASN A 292 6.18 24.78 -19.10
CA ASN A 292 6.37 25.31 -20.44
C ASN A 292 5.40 24.69 -21.49
N HIS A 293 4.73 23.59 -21.10
CA HIS A 293 3.74 22.85 -21.89
C HIS A 293 4.30 22.26 -23.20
N ASP A 294 5.54 21.76 -23.18
CA ASP A 294 6.16 21.07 -24.30
C ASP A 294 6.06 19.54 -24.24
N ASP A 295 5.33 19.01 -23.24
CA ASP A 295 5.07 17.58 -23.03
C ASP A 295 6.35 16.78 -22.72
N ILE A 296 7.37 17.45 -22.17
CA ILE A 296 8.66 16.88 -21.76
C ILE A 296 9.11 17.56 -20.46
N LEU A 297 9.48 16.80 -19.43
CA LEU A 297 9.93 17.39 -18.17
C LEU A 297 11.46 17.54 -18.17
N SER A 298 11.95 18.77 -18.18
CA SER A 298 13.37 19.03 -17.94
C SER A 298 13.74 18.76 -16.48
N PHE A 299 15.01 18.44 -16.23
CA PHE A 299 15.47 18.25 -14.85
C PHE A 299 15.26 19.50 -13.99
N ASP A 300 15.36 20.68 -14.57
CA ASP A 300 15.18 21.93 -13.82
C ASP A 300 13.72 22.12 -13.41
N GLU A 301 12.74 21.83 -14.29
CA GLU A 301 11.30 21.88 -13.95
C GLU A 301 10.95 20.93 -12.80
N ILE A 302 11.44 19.68 -12.83
CA ILE A 302 11.20 18.70 -11.75
C ILE A 302 11.86 19.14 -10.44
N LEU A 303 13.03 19.75 -10.50
CA LEU A 303 13.76 20.18 -9.29
C LEU A 303 13.22 21.50 -8.72
N GLU A 304 12.66 22.38 -9.54
CA GLU A 304 11.93 23.56 -9.08
C GLU A 304 10.65 23.12 -8.35
N ASN A 305 9.92 22.18 -8.95
CA ASN A 305 8.69 21.57 -8.41
C ASN A 305 8.94 20.29 -7.57
N HIS A 306 10.09 20.19 -6.90
CA HIS A 306 10.50 18.97 -6.17
C HIS A 306 9.50 18.50 -5.11
N GLU A 307 8.65 19.39 -4.61
CA GLU A 307 7.62 19.08 -3.61
C GLU A 307 6.55 18.14 -4.14
N ILE A 308 6.21 18.22 -5.43
CA ILE A 308 5.23 17.32 -6.07
C ILE A 308 5.78 15.89 -6.18
N PHE A 309 7.10 15.72 -6.22
CA PHE A 309 7.72 14.40 -6.42
C PHE A 309 8.18 13.74 -5.13
N VAL A 310 8.70 14.52 -4.18
CA VAL A 310 9.40 14.00 -3.00
C VAL A 310 9.35 14.95 -1.77
N GLY A 311 8.42 15.91 -1.71
CA GLY A 311 8.41 16.90 -0.62
C GLY A 311 7.17 16.84 0.25
N SER A 312 7.35 16.94 1.57
CA SER A 312 6.24 16.81 2.51
C SER A 312 5.26 17.99 2.48
N GLU A 313 3.95 17.73 2.61
CA GLU A 313 2.97 18.76 2.96
C GLU A 313 3.29 19.39 4.34
N ALA A 314 3.91 18.64 5.24
CA ALA A 314 4.24 19.07 6.59
C ALA A 314 5.27 20.23 6.64
N THR A 315 6.20 20.29 5.69
CA THR A 315 7.16 21.39 5.56
C THR A 315 6.47 22.71 5.18
N ASP A 316 5.41 22.68 4.36
CA ASP A 316 4.68 23.89 3.97
C ASP A 316 3.98 24.53 5.18
N TYR A 317 3.31 23.74 6.03
CA TYR A 317 2.71 24.26 7.26
C TYR A 317 3.75 24.76 8.27
N GLY A 318 4.92 24.12 8.37
CA GLY A 318 6.02 24.53 9.24
C GLY A 318 6.67 25.85 8.81
N GLU A 319 6.90 26.03 7.51
CA GLU A 319 7.48 27.24 6.93
C GLU A 319 6.49 28.40 6.91
N HIS A 320 5.20 28.14 6.62
CA HIS A 320 4.14 29.13 6.77
C HIS A 320 4.01 29.64 8.20
N LEU A 321 4.15 28.79 9.23
CA LEU A 321 4.14 29.19 10.64
C LEU A 321 5.35 30.06 11.01
N GLN A 322 6.55 29.79 10.46
CA GLN A 322 7.72 30.63 10.69
C GLN A 322 7.61 32.00 10.01
N ASN A 323 6.88 32.09 8.90
CA ASN A 323 6.62 33.32 8.17
C ASN A 323 5.48 34.19 8.75
N ILE A 324 4.73 33.73 9.76
CA ILE A 324 3.73 34.57 10.46
C ILE A 324 4.38 35.79 11.13
N HIS A 325 5.67 35.71 11.50
CA HIS A 325 6.40 36.85 12.04
C HIS A 325 6.79 37.90 10.99
N ALA A 326 6.74 37.60 9.69
CA ALA A 326 6.99 38.57 8.62
C ALA A 326 5.80 39.52 8.38
N PHE A 327 4.61 39.18 8.87
CA PHE A 327 3.40 40.03 8.74
C PHE A 327 3.23 41.07 9.87
N GLN A 328 4.21 41.23 10.77
CA GLN A 328 4.14 42.25 11.83
C GLN A 328 4.82 43.58 11.49
N ASP A 329 5.51 43.70 10.35
CA ASP A 329 6.21 44.94 9.95
C ASP A 329 5.44 45.82 8.94
N GLU A 330 4.20 45.47 8.58
CA GLU A 330 3.33 46.30 7.70
C GLU A 330 1.97 46.68 8.34
N LEU A 331 1.99 47.19 9.58
CA LEU A 331 0.83 47.90 10.16
C LEU A 331 1.20 49.23 10.83
#